data_AF-A0A5E7FLQ4-F1
#
_entry.id   AF-A0A5E7FLQ4-F1
#
_cell.length_a   1.000
_cell.length_b   1.000
_cell.length_c   1.000
_cell.angle_alpha   90.00
_cell.angle_beta   90.00
_cell.angle_gamma   90.00
#
_symmetry.space_group_name_H-M   'P 1'
#
loop_
_entity.id
_entity.type
_entity.pdbx_description
1 polymer ?
#
loop_
_entity_poly.entity_id
_entity_poly.type
_entity_poly.pdbx_seq_one_letter_code
_entity_poly.pdbx_strand_id
1 'polypeptide(L)'
;MNALSRRGWMPIYGVCLSSLLMLVTSSVLAANQPCSGKKGGIAGCDGEAFLCNDGSISGSKKSCSAIHGAGNLSSRAQPLLKNADGCQCGTGSYCTGPRGGVYCLTPSGSKSYKRQ
;
A
#
# COMPACT_ATOMS: atom_id res chain seq x y z
N MET A 1 -42.86 56.54 9.56
CA MET A 1 -43.00 55.13 9.09
C MET A 1 -41.59 54.55 9.02
N ASN A 2 -41.06 54.15 10.18
CA ASN A 2 -39.66 53.75 10.31
C ASN A 2 -39.59 52.29 10.79
N ALA A 3 -38.75 51.55 10.07
CA ALA A 3 -38.43 50.16 10.25
C ALA A 3 -37.94 49.84 11.66
N LEU A 4 -38.31 48.66 12.18
CA LEU A 4 -37.46 47.92 13.12
C LEU A 4 -37.82 46.43 13.14
N SER A 5 -36.83 45.65 12.70
CA SER A 5 -36.38 44.41 13.35
C SER A 5 -37.27 43.16 13.27
N ARG A 6 -37.18 42.44 12.14
CA ARG A 6 -37.37 40.98 12.14
C ARG A 6 -36.12 40.36 12.75
N ARG A 7 -36.11 40.10 14.06
CA ARG A 7 -34.99 39.42 14.71
C ARG A 7 -35.49 38.35 15.67
N GLY A 8 -35.05 37.12 15.40
CA GLY A 8 -34.85 36.12 16.43
C GLY A 8 -35.79 34.92 16.38
N TRP A 9 -35.56 33.96 15.47
CA TRP A 9 -35.79 32.54 15.78
C TRP A 9 -35.18 31.54 14.77
N MET A 10 -34.00 31.81 14.20
CA MET A 10 -33.34 30.86 13.30
C MET A 10 -31.84 30.57 13.52
N PRO A 11 -31.23 30.70 14.72
CA PRO A 11 -29.85 30.23 14.89
C PRO A 11 -29.77 28.73 15.22
N ILE A 12 -30.78 28.16 15.91
CA ILE A 12 -30.66 26.82 16.51
C ILE A 12 -30.81 25.71 15.46
N TYR A 13 -31.79 25.83 14.56
CA TYR A 13 -31.97 24.87 13.47
C TYR A 13 -30.84 24.92 12.44
N GLY A 14 -30.31 26.12 12.16
CA GLY A 14 -29.16 26.29 11.26
C GLY A 14 -27.88 25.67 11.83
N VAL A 15 -27.62 25.86 13.14
CA VAL A 15 -26.47 25.27 13.84
C VAL A 15 -26.60 23.75 13.98
N CYS A 16 -27.80 23.23 14.26
CA CYS A 16 -28.03 21.78 14.30
C CYS A 16 -27.88 21.13 12.92
N LEU A 17 -28.41 21.76 11.86
CA LEU A 17 -28.30 21.24 10.50
C LEU A 17 -26.85 21.29 9.98
N SER A 18 -26.08 22.33 10.33
CA SER A 18 -24.65 22.41 9.96
C SER A 18 -23.78 21.43 10.76
N SER A 19 -24.11 21.21 12.03
CA SER A 19 -23.43 20.21 12.87
C SER A 19 -23.64 18.79 12.34
N LEU A 20 -24.87 18.48 11.91
CA LEU A 20 -25.21 17.17 11.31
C LEU A 20 -24.50 16.93 9.97
N LEU A 21 -24.27 17.99 9.16
CA LEU A 21 -23.58 17.90 7.87
C LEU A 21 -22.06 17.65 8.00
N MET A 22 -21.44 18.07 9.11
CA MET A 22 -20.00 17.83 9.34
C MET A 22 -19.68 16.38 9.73
N LEU A 23 -20.64 15.66 10.34
CA LEU A 23 -20.44 14.27 10.78
C LEU A 23 -20.40 13.24 9.62
N VAL A 24 -20.90 13.58 8.43
CA VAL A 24 -20.95 12.66 7.28
C VAL A 24 -19.68 12.66 6.41
N THR A 25 -18.69 13.50 6.72
CA THR A 25 -17.44 13.59 5.94
C THR A 25 -16.36 12.61 6.44
N SER A 26 -16.69 11.32 6.43
CA SER A 26 -15.70 10.25 6.69
C SER A 26 -14.71 10.18 5.52
N SER A 27 -13.46 10.58 5.76
CA SER A 27 -12.38 10.51 4.77
C SER A 27 -12.06 9.06 4.39
N VAL A 28 -12.43 8.64 3.17
CA VAL A 28 -11.95 7.39 2.56
C VAL A 28 -10.48 7.57 2.18
N LEU A 29 -9.56 7.15 3.05
CA LEU A 29 -8.14 7.06 2.74
C LEU A 29 -7.86 5.71 2.07
N ALA A 30 -8.20 5.58 0.79
CA ALA A 30 -7.82 4.41 -0.02
C ALA A 30 -6.33 4.50 -0.44
N ALA A 31 -5.43 4.60 0.54
CA ALA A 31 -4.05 5.00 0.30
C ALA A 31 -3.11 3.78 0.17
N ASN A 32 -3.09 3.14 -1.01
CA ASN A 32 -1.97 2.33 -1.53
C ASN A 32 -1.17 1.55 -0.47
N GLN A 33 -1.87 0.81 0.41
CA GLN A 33 -1.22 0.10 1.48
C GLN A 33 -0.48 -1.10 0.87
N PRO A 34 0.85 -1.19 1.06
CA PRO A 34 1.62 -2.29 0.49
C PRO A 34 1.07 -3.62 1.01
N CYS A 35 0.93 -4.59 0.11
CA CYS A 35 0.48 -5.95 0.42
C CYS A 35 -0.92 -6.07 1.08
N SER A 36 -1.89 -5.26 0.66
CA SER A 36 -3.29 -5.35 1.14
C SER A 36 -4.09 -6.51 0.54
N GLY A 37 -5.20 -6.87 1.20
CA GLY A 37 -6.17 -7.87 0.75
C GLY A 37 -5.57 -9.27 0.65
N LYS A 38 -5.66 -9.88 -0.53
CA LYS A 38 -5.21 -11.26 -0.79
C LYS A 38 -3.69 -11.47 -0.65
N LYS A 39 -2.89 -10.39 -0.63
CA LYS A 39 -1.43 -10.43 -0.47
C LYS A 39 -0.98 -10.75 0.97
N GLY A 40 -1.89 -10.61 1.95
CA GLY A 40 -1.64 -11.07 3.32
C GLY A 40 -0.64 -10.24 4.13
N GLY A 41 -0.36 -9.00 3.75
CA GLY A 41 0.58 -8.13 4.45
C GLY A 41 2.02 -8.25 3.97
N ILE A 42 2.88 -7.41 4.55
CA ILE A 42 4.29 -7.30 4.18
C ILE A 42 5.07 -8.46 4.81
N ALA A 43 5.75 -9.25 3.99
CA ALA A 43 6.71 -10.27 4.43
C ALA A 43 8.11 -9.67 4.64
N GLY A 44 8.48 -8.69 3.81
CA GLY A 44 9.78 -8.02 3.89
C GLY A 44 9.99 -7.00 2.77
N CYS A 45 11.25 -6.65 2.53
CA CYS A 45 11.66 -5.81 1.40
C CYS A 45 12.46 -6.63 0.38
N ASP A 46 12.25 -6.37 -0.89
CA ASP A 46 13.08 -6.84 -2.00
C ASP A 46 13.66 -5.62 -2.71
N GLY A 47 14.82 -5.16 -2.23
CA GLY A 47 15.37 -3.85 -2.55
C GLY A 47 14.44 -2.71 -2.11
N GLU A 48 13.96 -1.92 -3.07
CA GLU A 48 13.02 -0.82 -2.83
C GLU A 48 11.55 -1.26 -2.82
N ALA A 49 11.22 -2.45 -3.30
CA ALA A 49 9.85 -2.92 -3.37
C ALA A 49 9.48 -3.74 -2.13
N PHE A 50 8.19 -3.79 -1.79
CA PHE A 50 7.72 -4.62 -0.67
C PHE A 50 7.46 -6.04 -1.16
N LEU A 51 8.03 -7.02 -0.46
CA LEU A 51 7.71 -8.43 -0.64
C LEU A 51 6.49 -8.76 0.23
N CYS A 52 5.49 -9.40 -0.36
CA CYS A 52 4.26 -9.77 0.32
C CYS A 52 4.29 -11.23 0.80
N ASN A 53 3.41 -11.58 1.75
CA ASN A 53 3.34 -12.95 2.29
C ASN A 53 2.90 -13.99 1.25
N ASP A 54 2.22 -13.59 0.18
CA ASP A 54 1.94 -14.45 -0.97
C ASP A 54 3.17 -14.70 -1.87
N GLY A 55 4.32 -14.09 -1.54
CA GLY A 55 5.58 -14.21 -2.28
C GLY A 55 5.67 -13.30 -3.52
N SER A 56 4.66 -12.46 -3.77
CA SER A 56 4.69 -11.48 -4.86
C SER A 56 5.25 -10.13 -4.41
N ILE A 57 5.68 -9.32 -5.39
CA ILE A 57 6.09 -7.94 -5.14
C ILE A 57 4.87 -7.02 -5.11
N SER A 58 4.84 -6.11 -4.15
CA SER A 58 3.81 -5.10 -4.01
C SER A 58 3.88 -4.06 -5.12
N GLY A 59 2.73 -3.70 -5.68
CA GLY A 59 2.62 -2.61 -6.65
C GLY A 59 2.59 -1.21 -6.04
N SER A 60 2.85 -1.06 -4.74
CA SER A 60 2.89 0.28 -4.13
C SER A 60 4.07 1.08 -4.66
N LYS A 61 3.89 2.38 -4.91
CA LYS A 61 4.98 3.31 -5.29
C LYS A 61 5.86 3.72 -4.10
N LYS A 62 5.52 3.28 -2.90
CA LYS A 62 6.31 3.54 -1.70
C LYS A 62 7.59 2.70 -1.77
N SER A 63 8.70 3.25 -1.29
CA SER A 63 9.96 2.53 -1.17
C SER A 63 10.03 1.83 0.18
N CYS A 64 10.18 0.51 0.18
CA CYS A 64 10.32 -0.31 1.38
C CYS A 64 11.57 0.10 2.17
N SER A 65 12.68 0.34 1.47
CA SER A 65 13.93 0.86 2.02
C SER A 65 13.79 2.22 2.70
N ALA A 66 12.93 3.10 2.19
CA ALA A 66 12.71 4.44 2.76
C ALA A 66 11.84 4.39 4.03
N ILE A 67 10.89 3.44 4.11
CA ILE A 67 9.96 3.34 5.26
C ILE A 67 10.56 2.51 6.39
N HIS A 68 11.19 1.39 6.07
CA HIS A 68 11.66 0.44 7.09
C HIS A 68 13.15 0.56 7.39
N GLY A 69 13.87 1.47 6.73
CA GLY A 69 15.33 1.49 6.69
C GLY A 69 15.88 0.15 6.18
N ALA A 70 17.18 0.05 5.95
CA ALA A 70 17.82 -1.24 5.66
C ALA A 70 17.75 -2.25 6.85
N GLY A 71 16.92 -2.00 7.87
CA GLY A 71 16.89 -2.70 9.16
C GLY A 71 15.82 -3.79 9.31
N ASN A 72 14.95 -3.98 8.32
CA ASN A 72 14.00 -5.11 8.29
C ASN A 72 14.31 -6.09 7.16
N LEU A 73 15.61 -6.28 6.88
CA LEU A 73 16.16 -7.55 6.44
C LEU A 73 15.95 -8.60 7.55
N SER A 74 14.72 -8.85 8.01
CA SER A 74 14.39 -10.08 8.70
C SER A 74 14.57 -11.17 7.63
N SER A 75 15.75 -11.75 7.45
CA SER A 75 16.40 -12.61 8.45
C SER A 75 15.39 -13.51 9.15
N ARG A 76 14.38 -13.98 8.41
CA ARG A 76 14.03 -15.40 8.53
C ARG A 76 15.10 -16.20 7.81
N ALA A 77 16.29 -16.21 8.40
CA ALA A 77 17.23 -17.29 8.18
C ALA A 77 16.51 -18.57 8.64
N GLN A 78 16.19 -19.43 7.68
CA GLN A 78 16.01 -20.89 7.78
C GLN A 78 15.79 -21.41 6.35
N PRO A 79 16.26 -22.62 6.04
CA PRO A 79 17.54 -22.82 5.39
C PRO A 79 17.40 -23.15 3.91
N LEU A 80 18.41 -22.79 3.13
CA LEU A 80 19.01 -23.68 2.14
C LEU A 80 18.04 -24.46 1.22
N LEU A 81 17.13 -23.78 0.53
CA LEU A 81 16.72 -24.24 -0.79
C LEU A 81 17.17 -23.21 -1.81
N LYS A 82 18.49 -23.25 -2.04
CA LYS A 82 19.15 -22.78 -3.26
C LYS A 82 18.59 -23.61 -4.41
N ASN A 83 17.32 -23.39 -4.78
CA ASN A 83 16.74 -24.06 -5.92
C ASN A 83 17.13 -23.26 -7.16
N ALA A 84 17.74 -23.98 -8.09
CA ALA A 84 18.63 -23.51 -9.13
C ALA A 84 17.90 -22.92 -10.35
N ASP A 85 16.79 -22.23 -10.14
CA ASP A 85 15.91 -21.77 -11.21
C ASP A 85 15.65 -20.27 -11.04
N GLY A 86 16.01 -19.51 -12.07
CA GLY A 86 16.33 -18.09 -12.02
C GLY A 86 15.30 -17.14 -11.38
N CYS A 87 15.82 -16.03 -10.87
CA CYS A 87 15.09 -14.80 -10.56
C CYS A 87 13.87 -14.94 -9.63
N GLN A 88 14.09 -15.39 -8.38
CA GLN A 88 13.02 -15.53 -7.38
C GLN A 88 12.75 -14.22 -6.63
N CYS A 89 11.47 -13.92 -6.37
CA CYS A 89 11.08 -12.72 -5.63
C CYS A 89 11.60 -12.77 -4.18
N GLY A 90 12.14 -11.64 -3.68
CA GLY A 90 12.69 -11.57 -2.33
C GLY A 90 14.17 -11.94 -2.20
N THR A 91 14.80 -12.40 -3.29
CA THR A 91 16.24 -12.72 -3.32
C THR A 91 17.08 -11.59 -3.95
N GLY A 92 16.46 -10.50 -4.39
CA GLY A 92 17.10 -9.46 -5.20
C GLY A 92 17.45 -9.87 -6.64
N SER A 93 17.15 -11.11 -7.05
CA SER A 93 17.41 -11.61 -8.39
C SER A 93 16.19 -11.42 -9.30
N TYR A 94 16.35 -10.65 -10.38
CA TYR A 94 15.29 -10.40 -11.36
C TYR A 94 15.70 -10.84 -12.77
N CYS A 95 14.71 -11.25 -13.54
CA CYS A 95 14.83 -11.66 -14.93
C CYS A 95 14.21 -10.60 -15.82
N THR A 96 14.71 -10.49 -17.04
CA THR A 96 14.15 -9.61 -18.05
C THR A 96 13.39 -10.44 -19.07
N GLY A 97 12.14 -10.07 -19.32
CA GLY A 97 11.31 -10.73 -20.34
C GLY A 97 11.71 -10.32 -21.76
N PRO A 98 11.19 -11.01 -22.80
CA PRO A 98 11.46 -10.67 -24.20
C PRO A 98 10.99 -9.27 -24.60
N ARG A 99 10.12 -8.64 -23.81
CA ARG A 99 9.66 -7.25 -23.98
C ARG A 99 10.42 -6.23 -23.12
N GLY A 100 11.54 -6.61 -22.50
CA GLY A 100 12.35 -5.73 -21.66
C GLY A 100 11.81 -5.51 -20.23
N GLY A 101 10.63 -6.06 -19.89
CA GLY A 101 10.07 -5.95 -18.54
C GLY A 101 10.81 -6.81 -17.52
N VAL A 102 11.15 -6.23 -16.37
CA VAL A 102 11.84 -6.91 -15.26
C VAL A 102 10.82 -7.64 -14.39
N TYR A 103 11.07 -8.91 -14.07
CA TYR A 103 10.18 -9.75 -13.27
C TYR A 103 10.95 -10.71 -12.35
N CYS A 104 10.27 -11.19 -11.33
CA CYS A 104 10.72 -12.30 -10.49
C CYS A 104 9.65 -13.39 -10.44
N LEU A 105 10.03 -14.59 -10.02
CA LEU A 105 9.14 -15.74 -9.83
C LEU A 105 8.77 -15.85 -8.36
N THR A 106 7.48 -15.95 -8.09
CA THR A 106 6.97 -16.27 -6.74
C THR A 106 7.26 -17.74 -6.44
N PRO A 107 7.26 -18.15 -5.15
CA PRO A 107 7.37 -19.57 -4.78
C PRO A 107 6.30 -20.46 -5.39
N SER A 108 5.14 -19.88 -5.75
CA SER A 108 4.04 -20.53 -6.46
C SER A 108 4.26 -20.64 -7.98
N GLY A 109 5.42 -20.21 -8.51
CA GLY A 109 5.77 -20.28 -9.93
C GLY A 109 5.16 -19.17 -10.80
N SER A 110 4.53 -18.16 -10.20
CA SER A 110 3.92 -17.05 -10.94
C SER A 110 4.92 -15.92 -11.18
N LYS A 111 4.85 -15.25 -12.34
CA LYS A 111 5.68 -14.08 -12.65
C LYS A 111 5.12 -12.82 -11.98
N SER A 112 5.95 -12.15 -11.18
CA SER A 112 5.66 -10.85 -10.59
C SER A 112 6.57 -9.80 -11.21
N TYR A 113 5.99 -8.82 -11.89
CA TYR A 113 6.77 -7.78 -12.58
C TYR A 113 7.18 -6.67 -11.60
N LYS A 114 8.46 -6.29 -11.66
CA LYS A 114 8.98 -5.12 -10.96
C LYS A 114 8.51 -3.87 -11.69
N ARG A 115 8.12 -2.84 -10.93
CA ARG A 115 7.88 -1.51 -11.49
C ARG A 115 9.22 -0.78 -11.62
N GLN A 116 9.41 -0.05 -12.73
CA GLN A 116 10.50 0.89 -12.92
C GLN A 116 10.08 2.29 -12.46
#